data_AF-A0A3D2HUY7-F1
#
_entry.id   AF-A0A3D2HUY7-F1
#
_cell.length_a   1.000
_cell.length_b   1.000
_cell.length_c   1.000
_cell.angle_alpha   90.00
_cell.angle_beta   90.00
_cell.angle_gamma   90.00
#
_symmetry.space_group_name_H-M   'P 1'
#
loop_
_entity.id
_entity.type
_entity.pdbx_description
1 polymer ?
#
loop_
_entity_poly.entity_id
_entity_poly.type
_entity_poly.pdbx_seq_one_letter_code
_entity_poly.pdbx_strand_id
1 'polypeptide(L)'
;MTAIASIIKYEGDNSTFIWKHPCEDFNTSSQLIVHESQEAILFLNGQALDLFGPGRHTLETENIPILRHLINIPTGGESAFHCEIYFINKTEQMAIRWGTDSKVQYVEP
;
A
#
# COMPACT_ATOMS: atom_id res chain seq x y z
N MET A 1 18.81 -2.73 8.91
CA MET A 1 19.83 -1.80 8.40
C MET A 1 19.09 -0.84 7.47
N THR A 2 18.77 0.35 7.96
CA THR A 2 17.87 1.31 7.28
C THR A 2 18.57 1.87 6.05
N ALA A 3 18.13 1.46 4.85
CA ALA A 3 18.68 1.98 3.61
C ALA A 3 18.28 3.46 3.45
N ILE A 4 19.24 4.30 3.08
CA ILE A 4 19.07 5.76 2.89
C ILE A 4 18.09 6.07 1.73
N ALA A 5 17.92 5.13 0.80
CA ALA A 5 16.85 5.13 -0.18
C ALA A 5 16.46 3.68 -0.47
N SER A 6 15.20 3.32 -0.19
CA SER A 6 14.65 2.03 -0.59
C SER A 6 13.88 2.18 -1.90
N ILE A 7 14.09 1.22 -2.81
CA ILE A 7 13.26 1.07 -4.00
C ILE A 7 12.12 0.14 -3.61
N ILE A 8 10.90 0.67 -3.64
CA ILE A 8 9.69 -0.06 -3.32
C ILE A 8 8.98 -0.35 -4.63
N LYS A 9 8.79 -1.63 -4.90
CA LYS A 9 8.14 -2.13 -6.11
C LYS A 9 7.29 -3.34 -5.75
N TYR A 10 6.34 -3.65 -6.62
CA TYR A 10 5.56 -4.85 -6.45
C TYR A 10 6.41 -6.11 -6.64
N GLU A 11 6.40 -7.00 -5.64
CA GLU A 11 7.08 -8.32 -5.69
C GLU A 11 6.10 -9.47 -5.40
N GLY A 12 4.79 -9.19 -5.42
CA GLY A 12 3.74 -10.18 -5.20
C GLY A 12 3.45 -11.06 -6.42
N ASP A 13 2.55 -12.03 -6.22
CA ASP A 13 2.02 -12.90 -7.26
C ASP A 13 0.81 -12.28 -7.98
N ASN A 14 0.65 -12.57 -9.27
CA ASN A 14 -0.43 -12.00 -10.08
C ASN A 14 -1.85 -12.40 -9.61
N SER A 15 -2.00 -13.39 -8.74
CA SER A 15 -3.27 -13.81 -8.12
C SER A 15 -3.70 -12.97 -6.93
N THR A 16 -2.80 -12.20 -6.31
CA THR A 16 -3.18 -11.37 -5.16
C THR A 16 -3.78 -10.05 -5.60
N PHE A 17 -5.03 -9.76 -5.20
CA PHE A 17 -5.69 -8.48 -5.49
C PHE A 17 -5.04 -7.30 -4.78
N ILE A 18 -4.75 -7.46 -3.50
CA ILE A 18 -4.18 -6.43 -2.64
C ILE A 18 -2.98 -7.04 -1.94
N TRP A 19 -1.81 -6.49 -2.18
CA TRP A 19 -0.56 -6.98 -1.61
C TRP A 19 0.12 -5.90 -0.77
N LYS A 20 0.39 -6.23 0.50
CA LYS A 20 1.15 -5.38 1.41
C LYS A 20 2.65 -5.60 1.15
N HIS A 21 3.38 -4.53 0.89
CA HIS A 21 4.82 -4.61 0.73
C HIS A 21 5.50 -4.91 2.09
N PRO A 22 6.50 -5.80 2.17
CA PRO A 22 7.12 -6.23 3.44
C PRO A 22 8.01 -5.16 4.08
N CYS A 23 8.48 -4.18 3.31
CA CYS A 23 9.20 -3.03 3.86
C CYS A 23 8.20 -2.04 4.47
N GLU A 24 8.29 -1.89 5.78
CA GLU A 24 7.63 -0.87 6.58
C GLU A 24 8.66 0.23 6.93
N ASP A 25 8.18 1.40 7.36
CA ASP A 25 9.00 2.48 7.94
C ASP A 25 10.20 2.93 7.08
N PHE A 26 9.91 3.21 5.81
CA PHE A 26 10.89 3.75 4.87
C PHE A 26 11.03 5.27 5.00
N ASN A 27 12.20 5.78 4.58
CA ASN A 27 12.54 7.20 4.65
C ASN A 27 11.84 8.03 3.56
N THR A 28 11.74 9.34 3.81
CA THR A 28 11.18 10.40 2.94
C THR A 28 11.89 10.60 1.58
N SER A 29 12.83 9.73 1.22
CA SER A 29 13.61 9.76 -0.03
C SER A 29 13.46 8.49 -0.86
N SER A 30 12.57 7.58 -0.45
CA SER A 30 12.37 6.30 -1.12
C SER A 30 11.64 6.45 -2.45
N GLN A 31 11.94 5.55 -3.38
CA GLN A 31 11.37 5.53 -4.72
C GLN A 31 10.29 4.45 -4.81
N LEU A 32 9.07 4.84 -5.16
CA LEU A 32 7.97 3.94 -5.43
C LEU A 32 7.84 3.72 -6.94
N ILE A 33 7.84 2.47 -7.37
CA ILE A 33 7.62 2.08 -8.76
C ILE A 33 6.31 1.29 -8.82
N VAL A 34 5.33 1.83 -9.55
CA VAL A 34 4.01 1.25 -9.74
C VAL A 34 3.89 0.81 -11.20
N HIS A 35 3.48 -0.44 -11.42
CA HIS A 35 3.24 -0.97 -12.77
C HIS A 35 1.94 -0.40 -13.36
N GLU A 36 1.83 -0.40 -14.70
CA GLU A 36 0.64 0.11 -15.42
C GLU A 36 -0.68 -0.56 -15.01
N SER A 37 -0.61 -1.85 -14.68
CA SER A 37 -1.75 -2.67 -14.27
C SER A 37 -2.08 -2.54 -12.78
N GLN A 38 -1.41 -1.63 -12.07
CA GLN A 38 -1.47 -1.53 -10.62
C GLN A 38 -1.72 -0.10 -10.17
N GLU A 39 -2.08 0.00 -8.90
CA GLU A 39 -2.21 1.23 -8.14
C GLU A 39 -1.58 1.00 -6.77
N ALA A 40 -0.93 2.01 -6.20
CA ALA A 40 -0.35 1.88 -4.87
C ALA A 40 -0.99 2.88 -3.91
N ILE A 41 -1.28 2.45 -2.69
CA ILE A 41 -1.79 3.30 -1.61
C ILE A 41 -0.75 3.36 -0.51
N LEU A 42 -0.44 4.59 -0.08
CA LEU A 42 0.39 4.85 1.08
C LEU A 42 -0.48 5.01 2.31
N PHE A 43 -0.20 4.20 3.33
CA PHE A 43 -0.79 4.34 4.65
C PHE A 43 0.24 4.91 5.62
N LEU A 44 -0.22 5.86 6.42
CA LEU A 44 0.56 6.50 7.46
C LEU A 44 -0.22 6.42 8.77
N ASN A 45 0.34 5.74 9.78
CA ASN A 45 -0.33 5.52 11.08
C ASN A 45 -1.78 4.99 10.94
N GLY A 46 -2.01 4.13 9.95
CA GLY A 46 -3.32 3.54 9.67
C GLY A 46 -4.29 4.41 8.86
N GLN A 47 -3.89 5.60 8.42
CA GLN A 47 -4.70 6.43 7.51
C GLN A 47 -4.18 6.34 6.07
N ALA A 48 -5.10 6.13 5.12
CA ALA A 48 -4.78 6.21 3.69
C ALA A 48 -4.51 7.67 3.33
N LEU A 49 -3.27 7.94 2.92
CA LEU A 49 -2.80 9.29 2.71
C LEU A 49 -2.86 9.70 1.24
N ASP A 50 -2.33 8.84 0.38
CA ASP A 50 -2.19 9.14 -1.03
C ASP A 50 -2.27 7.87 -1.87
N LEU A 51 -2.67 8.07 -3.13
CA LEU A 51 -2.89 7.03 -4.12
C LEU A 51 -2.03 7.34 -5.35
N PHE A 52 -1.12 6.42 -5.64
CA PHE A 52 -0.15 6.52 -6.70
C PHE A 52 -0.59 5.69 -7.90
N GLY A 53 -0.78 6.37 -9.03
CA GLY A 53 -0.98 5.74 -10.33
C GLY A 53 0.30 5.13 -10.89
N PRO A 54 0.26 4.62 -12.13
CA PRO A 54 1.40 3.94 -12.73
C PRO A 54 2.55 4.90 -13.02
N GLY A 55 3.77 4.41 -12.83
CA GLY A 55 5.00 5.19 -13.02
C GLY A 55 5.93 5.17 -11.80
N ARG A 56 6.93 6.04 -11.85
CA ARG A 56 7.90 6.22 -10.76
C ARG A 56 7.57 7.47 -9.96
N HIS A 57 7.42 7.30 -8.65
CA HIS A 57 7.09 8.36 -7.70
C HIS A 57 8.15 8.45 -6.61
N THR A 58 8.51 9.67 -6.22
CA THR A 58 9.33 9.90 -5.03
C THR A 58 8.39 10.05 -3.84
N LEU A 59 8.60 9.25 -2.79
CA LEU A 59 7.76 9.28 -1.60
C LEU A 59 8.21 10.42 -0.69
N GLU A 60 7.63 11.60 -0.89
CA GLU A 60 7.91 12.79 -0.07
C GLU A 60 6.79 12.99 0.97
N THR A 61 7.13 12.77 2.25
CA THR A 61 6.29 13.01 3.44
C THR A 61 5.91 14.49 3.63
N GLU A 62 6.46 15.41 2.82
CA GLU A 62 6.23 16.87 2.89
C GLU A 62 4.86 17.32 2.37
N ASN A 63 4.11 16.48 1.63
CA ASN A 63 2.87 16.92 0.98
C ASN A 63 1.59 16.76 1.84
N ILE A 64 1.74 16.52 3.15
CA ILE A 64 0.62 16.26 4.07
C ILE A 64 0.38 17.48 4.96
N PRO A 65 -0.60 18.34 4.66
CA PRO A 65 -0.89 19.53 5.48
C PRO A 65 -1.28 19.20 6.94
N ILE A 66 -1.70 17.96 7.23
CA ILE A 66 -2.09 17.51 8.58
C ILE A 66 -0.87 17.12 9.44
N LEU A 67 0.28 16.75 8.84
CA LEU A 67 1.45 16.32 9.62
C LEU A 67 2.31 17.47 10.16
N ARG A 68 2.15 18.69 9.67
CA ARG A 68 2.94 19.85 10.15
C ARG A 68 2.79 20.12 11.65
N HIS A 69 1.73 19.65 12.31
CA HIS A 69 1.52 19.84 13.75
C HIS A 69 2.20 18.79 14.64
N LEU A 70 2.65 17.65 14.09
CA LEU A 70 3.17 16.52 14.88
C LEU A 70 4.69 16.30 14.74
N ILE A 71 5.39 17.18 14.02
CA ILE A 71 6.83 17.05 13.71
C ILE A 71 7.74 17.49 14.88
N ASN A 72 7.20 18.13 15.93
CA ASN A 72 7.99 18.70 17.03
C ASN A 72 8.31 17.73 18.18
N ILE A 73 8.08 16.42 18.06
CA ILE A 73 8.50 15.48 19.10
C ILE A 73 9.85 14.86 18.69
N PRO A 74 10.93 15.13 19.43
CA PRO A 74 12.26 14.61 19.13
C PRO A 74 12.34 13.13 19.54
N THR A 75 11.81 12.24 18.70
CA THR A 75 11.81 10.80 18.99
C THR A 75 13.10 10.15 18.48
N GLY A 76 14.17 10.30 19.25
CA GLY A 76 15.23 9.30 19.50
C GLY A 76 15.90 8.50 18.36
N GLY A 77 15.68 8.78 17.08
CA GLY A 77 16.24 8.01 15.96
C GLY A 77 15.38 6.81 15.49
N GLU A 78 14.15 6.68 16.00
CA GLU A 78 13.12 5.80 15.43
C GLU A 78 12.10 6.66 14.69
N SER A 79 11.72 6.26 13.47
CA SER A 79 10.68 6.94 12.70
C SER A 79 9.41 6.96 13.54
N ALA A 80 9.01 8.14 14.04
CA ALA A 80 7.79 8.31 14.84
C ALA A 80 6.49 8.06 14.04
N PHE A 81 6.62 7.60 12.80
CA PHE A 81 5.54 7.42 11.87
C PHE A 81 5.66 6.02 11.26
N HIS A 82 4.59 5.25 11.41
CA HIS A 82 4.42 3.93 10.82
C HIS A 82 3.97 4.08 9.37
N CYS A 83 4.78 3.62 8.42
CA CYS A 83 4.52 3.76 6.99
C CYS A 83 4.35 2.40 6.32
N GLU A 84 3.25 2.21 5.58
CA GLU A 84 2.98 0.99 4.82
C GLU A 84 2.55 1.30 3.39
N ILE A 85 2.88 0.41 2.45
CA ILE A 85 2.43 0.51 1.05
C ILE A 85 1.64 -0.73 0.66
N TYR A 86 0.48 -0.51 0.07
CA TYR A 86 -0.38 -1.54 -0.49
C TYR A 86 -0.43 -1.37 -1.99
N PHE A 87 -0.19 -2.45 -2.73
CA PHE A 87 -0.38 -2.50 -4.17
C PHE A 87 -1.70 -3.18 -4.48
N ILE A 88 -2.52 -2.51 -5.28
CA ILE A 88 -3.80 -2.99 -5.79
C ILE A 88 -3.61 -3.37 -7.25
N ASN A 89 -3.83 -4.63 -7.58
CA ASN A 89 -3.85 -5.11 -8.96
C ASN A 89 -5.20 -4.76 -9.59
N LYS A 90 -5.18 -3.98 -10.67
CA LYS A 90 -6.37 -3.61 -11.47
C LYS A 90 -6.61 -4.56 -12.64
N THR A 91 -5.72 -5.54 -12.85
CA THR A 91 -5.90 -6.59 -13.86
C THR A 91 -7.15 -7.41 -13.56
N GLU A 92 -7.97 -7.66 -14.58
CA GLU A 92 -9.11 -8.58 -14.46
C GLU A 92 -8.62 -10.01 -14.18
N GLN A 93 -8.92 -10.53 -12.98
CA GLN A 93 -8.71 -11.94 -12.68
C GLN A 93 -9.94 -12.73 -13.10
N MET A 94 -9.81 -13.50 -14.17
CA MET A 94 -10.83 -14.49 -14.54
C MET A 94 -10.76 -15.70 -13.59
N ALA A 95 -11.89 -16.39 -13.42
CA ALA A 95 -12.03 -17.61 -12.62
C ALA A 95 -11.99 -17.46 -11.08
N ILE A 96 -12.36 -16.29 -10.53
CA ILE A 96 -12.74 -16.20 -9.12
C ILE A 96 -14.00 -17.03 -8.91
N ARG A 97 -13.90 -18.11 -8.13
CA ARG A 97 -15.07 -18.89 -7.72
C ARG A 97 -15.94 -18.00 -6.83
N TRP A 98 -17.09 -17.59 -7.35
CA TRP A 98 -18.12 -16.89 -6.60
C TRP A 98 -19.37 -17.75 -6.57
N GLY A 99 -20.05 -17.79 -5.42
CA GLY A 99 -21.25 -18.61 -5.21
C GLY A 99 -21.17 -19.47 -3.96
N THR A 100 -22.23 -20.26 -3.77
CA THR A 100 -22.34 -21.17 -2.65
C THR A 100 -21.64 -22.49 -2.98
N ASP A 101 -20.78 -22.97 -2.09
CA ASP A 101 -20.13 -24.30 -2.25
C ASP A 101 -21.17 -25.44 -2.22
N SER A 102 -22.34 -25.18 -1.62
CA SER A 102 -23.44 -26.12 -1.47
C SER A 102 -24.71 -25.67 -2.20
N LYS A 103 -25.53 -26.65 -2.58
CA LYS A 103 -26.79 -26.42 -3.28
C LYS A 103 -27.78 -25.68 -2.36
N VAL A 104 -28.26 -24.50 -2.77
CA VAL A 104 -29.35 -23.80 -2.08
C VAL A 104 -30.65 -24.55 -2.33
N GLN A 105 -31.22 -25.14 -1.28
CA GLN A 105 -32.54 -25.76 -1.33
C GLN A 105 -33.60 -24.70 -1.06
N TYR A 106 -34.46 -24.45 -2.05
CA TYR A 106 -35.66 -23.64 -1.88
C TYR A 106 -36.74 -24.50 -1.23
N VAL A 107 -37.23 -24.09 -0.06
CA VAL A 107 -38.37 -24.72 0.61
C VAL A 107 -39.55 -23.77 0.42
N GLU A 108 -40.61 -24.25 -0.24
CA GLU A 108 -41.87 -23.50 -0.35
C GLU A 108 -42.52 -23.36 1.04
N PRO A 109 -43.13 -22.20 1.36
CA PRO A 109 -43.77 -21.96 2.65
C PRO A 109 -45.05 -22.76 2.88
#